data_AF-A0A1F9Z5W2-F1
#
_entry.id   AF-A0A1F9Z5W2-F1
#
_cell.length_a   1.000
_cell.length_b   1.000
_cell.length_c   1.000
_cell.angle_alpha   90.00
_cell.angle_beta   90.00
_cell.angle_gamma   90.00
#
_symmetry.space_group_name_H-M   'P 1'
#
loop_
_entity.id
_entity.type
_entity.pdbx_description
1 polymer ?
#
loop_
_entity_poly.entity_id
_entity_poly.type
_entity_poly.pdbx_seq_one_letter_code
_entity_poly.pdbx_strand_id
1 'polypeptide(L)'
;MHAMRGIVVAFVVAILAGAFLANVTAGAPPRATIRVYANDVVWASFDAADFKPAPAESLDRIFMLVGEGLIPVAEASPGDPEYNGGRWEVHMVRFVGMAPTQFTNDEDLWYHESLGHLEIGEPVRYFECPLLRV
;
A
#
# COMPACT_ATOMS: atom_id res chain seq x y z
N MET A 1 6.00 7.18 -62.60
CA MET A 1 5.35 6.26 -61.63
C MET A 1 6.34 5.49 -60.74
N HIS A 2 7.53 5.11 -61.22
CA HIS A 2 8.53 4.40 -60.38
C HIS A 2 9.18 5.28 -59.29
N ALA A 3 9.47 6.56 -59.58
CA ALA A 3 10.07 7.49 -58.62
C ALA A 3 9.16 7.77 -57.39
N MET A 4 7.84 7.88 -57.61
CA MET A 4 6.86 8.13 -56.55
C MET A 4 6.71 6.92 -55.59
N ARG A 5 6.87 5.69 -56.09
CA ARG A 5 6.87 4.46 -55.27
C ARG A 5 8.13 4.35 -54.41
N GLY A 6 9.28 4.79 -54.91
CA GLY A 6 10.54 4.80 -54.14
C GLY A 6 10.54 5.80 -52.99
N ILE A 7 9.95 6.99 -53.19
CA ILE A 7 9.81 8.03 -52.16
C ILE A 7 8.88 7.56 -51.03
N VAL A 8 7.75 6.93 -51.36
CA VAL A 8 6.80 6.40 -50.37
C VAL A 8 7.41 5.27 -49.53
N VAL A 9 8.16 4.36 -50.15
CA VAL A 9 8.83 3.26 -49.43
C VAL A 9 9.92 3.79 -48.49
N ALA A 10 10.73 4.76 -48.93
CA ALA A 10 11.75 5.37 -48.08
C ALA A 10 11.14 6.12 -46.88
N PHE A 11 9.99 6.78 -47.06
CA PHE A 11 9.28 7.46 -45.98
C PHE A 11 8.71 6.48 -44.94
N VAL A 12 8.15 5.34 -45.38
CA VAL A 12 7.61 4.32 -44.47
C VAL A 12 8.73 3.64 -43.66
N VAL A 13 9.87 3.35 -44.28
CA VAL A 13 11.04 2.78 -43.58
C VAL A 13 11.62 3.78 -42.57
N ALA A 14 11.68 5.07 -42.89
CA ALA A 14 12.12 6.10 -41.96
C ALA A 14 11.20 6.25 -40.74
N ILE A 15 9.88 6.15 -40.93
CA ILE A 15 8.89 6.21 -39.83
C ILE A 15 8.99 4.96 -38.93
N LEU A 16 9.14 3.77 -39.52
CA LEU A 16 9.30 2.52 -38.76
C LEU A 16 10.64 2.47 -38.00
N ALA A 17 11.72 3.03 -38.55
CA ALA A 17 13.01 3.14 -37.86
C ALA A 17 12.99 4.18 -36.71
N GLY A 18 12.21 5.26 -36.85
CA GLY A 18 12.06 6.28 -35.81
C GLY A 18 11.27 5.81 -34.58
N ALA A 19 10.35 4.86 -34.74
CA ALA A 19 9.53 4.34 -33.65
C ALA A 19 10.30 3.46 -32.64
N PHE A 20 11.48 2.95 -33.01
CA PHE A 20 12.31 2.09 -32.14
C PHE A 20 13.26 2.86 -31.21
N LEU A 21 13.41 4.18 -31.38
CA LEU A 21 14.33 5.01 -30.57
C LEU A 21 13.64 5.74 -29.42
N ALA A 22 12.37 5.46 -29.15
CA ALA A 22 11.73 5.87 -27.91
C ALA A 22 12.32 5.03 -26.76
N ASN A 23 13.50 5.44 -26.27
CA ASN A 23 14.01 5.01 -24.98
C ASN A 23 13.03 5.52 -23.92
N VAL A 24 12.04 4.71 -23.59
CA VAL A 24 11.28 4.87 -22.36
C VAL A 24 12.29 4.62 -21.25
N THR A 25 12.83 5.69 -20.68
CA THR A 25 13.56 5.61 -19.42
C THR A 25 12.51 5.36 -18.35
N ALA A 26 12.01 4.12 -18.27
CA ALA A 26 11.24 3.70 -17.12
C ALA A 26 12.16 3.87 -15.91
N GLY A 27 11.82 4.80 -15.02
CA GLY A 27 12.49 4.89 -13.73
C GLY A 27 12.46 3.53 -13.04
N ALA A 28 13.41 3.28 -12.13
CA ALA A 28 13.35 2.06 -11.33
C ALA A 28 11.95 1.93 -10.69
N PRO A 29 11.33 0.74 -10.73
CA PRO A 29 10.01 0.57 -10.13
C PRO A 29 10.05 0.96 -8.65
N PRO A 30 8.95 1.52 -8.11
CA PRO A 30 8.85 1.81 -6.68
C PRO A 30 9.25 0.59 -5.86
N ARG A 31 9.94 0.81 -4.74
CA ARG A 31 10.28 -0.26 -3.79
C ARG A 31 9.25 -0.27 -2.67
N ALA A 32 8.87 -1.47 -2.23
CA ALA A 32 8.00 -1.64 -1.07
C ALA A 32 8.80 -1.39 0.23
N THR A 33 8.95 -0.13 0.61
CA THR A 33 9.75 0.30 1.77
C THR A 33 8.93 0.49 3.03
N ILE A 34 7.61 0.59 2.93
CA ILE A 34 6.73 0.66 4.11
C ILE A 34 6.78 -0.69 4.82
N ARG A 35 6.73 -0.68 6.15
CA ARG A 35 6.67 -1.88 6.99
C ARG A 35 5.38 -1.86 7.78
N VAL A 36 4.74 -3.02 7.88
CA VAL A 36 3.49 -3.22 8.62
C VAL A 36 3.57 -4.60 9.28
N TYR A 37 3.20 -4.71 10.55
CA TYR A 37 3.00 -6.00 11.20
C TYR A 37 1.59 -6.52 10.92
N ALA A 38 1.44 -7.82 10.71
CA ALA A 38 0.16 -8.51 10.76
C ALA A 38 0.43 -9.95 11.19
N ASN A 39 -0.34 -10.47 12.14
CA ASN A 39 -0.19 -11.83 12.67
C ASN A 39 1.26 -12.16 13.07
N ASP A 40 1.92 -11.24 13.80
CA ASP A 40 3.32 -11.33 14.25
C ASP A 40 4.38 -11.40 13.13
N VAL A 41 4.00 -11.12 11.88
CA VAL A 41 4.87 -11.11 10.71
C VAL A 41 5.04 -9.69 10.19
N VAL A 42 6.28 -9.31 9.85
CA VAL A 42 6.54 -8.05 9.14
C VAL A 42 6.28 -8.23 7.65
N TRP A 43 5.50 -7.31 7.08
CA TRP A 43 5.21 -7.20 5.66
C TRP A 43 5.79 -5.91 5.09
N ALA A 44 6.06 -5.92 3.79
CA ALA A 44 6.40 -4.73 3.03
C ALA A 44 5.17 -4.20 2.27
N SER A 45 5.08 -2.89 2.11
CA SER A 45 4.04 -2.26 1.29
C SER A 45 4.57 -1.04 0.53
N PHE A 46 3.75 -0.51 -0.36
CA PHE A 46 3.99 0.71 -1.11
C PHE A 46 3.21 1.88 -0.52
N ASP A 47 3.67 3.10 -0.80
CA ASP A 47 2.82 4.26 -0.61
C ASP A 47 1.70 4.27 -1.66
N ALA A 48 0.53 4.77 -1.27
CA ALA A 48 -0.68 4.73 -2.08
C ALA A 48 -1.48 6.02 -1.96
N ALA A 49 -2.24 6.33 -3.01
CA ALA A 49 -3.15 7.47 -3.02
C ALA A 49 -4.44 7.16 -2.26
N ASP A 50 -5.05 8.22 -1.71
CA ASP A 50 -6.25 8.11 -0.90
C ASP A 50 -7.50 7.90 -1.77
N PHE A 51 -8.49 7.21 -1.22
CA PHE A 51 -9.82 7.10 -1.78
C PHE A 51 -10.90 7.55 -0.78
N LYS A 52 -12.16 7.66 -1.24
CA LYS A 52 -13.30 8.07 -0.39
C LYS A 52 -13.82 6.90 0.45
N PRO A 53 -14.36 7.14 1.67
CA PRO A 53 -14.92 6.07 2.50
C PRO A 53 -15.76 5.05 1.72
N ALA A 54 -15.56 3.76 2.00
CA ALA A 54 -16.22 2.63 1.35
C ALA A 54 -17.02 1.83 2.40
N PRO A 55 -17.87 0.87 1.99
CA PRO A 55 -18.54 -0.03 2.93
C PRO A 55 -17.52 -0.73 3.83
N ALA A 56 -17.78 -0.78 5.14
CA ALA A 56 -16.82 -1.27 6.13
C ALA A 56 -16.41 -2.73 5.88
N GLU A 57 -17.34 -3.56 5.40
CA GLU A 57 -17.10 -4.96 5.05
C GLU A 57 -16.16 -5.16 3.85
N SER A 58 -15.82 -4.10 3.13
CA SER A 58 -14.91 -4.13 1.99
C SER A 58 -13.51 -3.64 2.35
N LEU A 59 -13.28 -3.26 3.61
CA LEU A 59 -12.08 -2.62 4.10
C LEU A 59 -11.38 -3.48 5.15
N ASP A 60 -10.07 -3.40 5.17
CA ASP A 60 -9.19 -3.94 6.20
C ASP A 60 -8.74 -2.79 7.11
N ARG A 61 -8.49 -3.04 8.41
CA ARG A 61 -7.96 -2.00 9.29
C ARG A 61 -6.45 -1.98 9.34
N ILE A 62 -5.89 -0.77 9.38
CA ILE A 62 -4.49 -0.55 9.74
C ILE A 62 -4.39 0.46 10.88
N PHE A 63 -3.68 0.07 11.93
CA PHE A 63 -3.52 0.78 13.18
C PHE A 63 -2.16 1.48 13.21
N MET A 64 -2.20 2.82 13.19
CA MET A 64 -1.03 3.68 13.30
C MET A 64 -0.75 3.97 14.77
N LEU A 65 0.26 3.30 15.31
CA LEU A 65 0.68 3.47 16.71
C LEU A 65 1.36 4.83 16.91
N VAL A 66 0.82 5.68 17.78
CA VAL A 66 1.41 6.98 18.11
C VAL A 66 2.61 6.79 19.04
N GLY A 67 3.81 6.80 18.47
CA GLY A 67 5.08 6.70 19.18
C GLY A 67 6.25 6.79 18.20
N GLU A 68 7.43 7.15 18.68
CA GLU A 68 8.62 7.24 17.82
C GLU A 68 9.07 5.84 17.40
N GLY A 69 9.23 5.62 16.09
CA GLY A 69 9.79 4.39 15.54
C GLY A 69 8.87 3.17 15.56
N LEU A 70 7.62 3.30 15.98
CA LEU A 70 6.66 2.20 15.98
C LEU A 70 6.18 1.88 14.55
N ILE A 71 6.07 0.59 14.26
CA ILE A 71 5.58 0.06 12.99
C ILE A 71 4.05 -0.11 13.10
N PRO A 72 3.26 0.29 12.08
CA PRO A 72 1.82 0.05 12.03
C PRO A 72 1.47 -1.43 12.10
N VAL A 73 0.25 -1.72 12.55
CA VAL A 73 -0.29 -3.09 12.63
C VAL A 73 -1.53 -3.19 11.75
N ALA A 74 -1.65 -4.24 10.95
CA ALA A 74 -2.84 -4.52 10.15
C ALA A 74 -3.65 -5.67 10.78
N GLU A 75 -4.97 -5.57 10.67
CA GLU A 75 -5.95 -6.58 11.14
C GLU A 75 -5.94 -7.86 10.29
N ALA A 76 -5.51 -7.77 9.04
CA ALA A 76 -5.51 -8.90 8.11
C ALA A 76 -4.30 -8.86 7.18
N SER A 77 -3.96 -10.03 6.63
CA SER A 77 -2.83 -10.25 5.74
C SER A 77 -3.14 -11.25 4.61
N PRO A 78 -2.34 -11.26 3.53
CA PRO A 78 -2.52 -12.23 2.45
C PRO A 78 -2.49 -13.68 2.95
N GLY A 79 -3.60 -14.39 2.73
CA GLY A 79 -3.82 -15.75 3.22
C GLY A 79 -4.98 -15.83 4.22
N ASP A 80 -5.32 -14.72 4.86
CA ASP A 80 -6.48 -14.63 5.75
C ASP A 80 -7.78 -14.57 4.93
N PRO A 81 -8.83 -15.32 5.30
CA PRO A 81 -10.10 -15.31 4.57
C PRO A 81 -10.78 -13.93 4.49
N GLU A 82 -10.55 -13.10 5.51
CA GLU A 82 -11.13 -11.77 5.66
C GLU A 82 -10.31 -10.66 4.99
N TYR A 83 -9.14 -10.98 4.41
CA TYR A 83 -8.27 -9.99 3.76
C TYR A 83 -8.89 -9.43 2.48
N ASN A 84 -9.22 -8.14 2.47
CA ASN A 84 -9.87 -7.43 1.37
C ASN A 84 -8.90 -6.86 0.33
N GLY A 85 -7.74 -7.51 0.16
CA GLY A 85 -6.73 -7.11 -0.81
C GLY A 85 -5.90 -5.90 -0.38
N GLY A 86 -6.04 -5.45 0.87
CA GLY A 86 -5.34 -4.28 1.39
C GLY A 86 -6.05 -2.98 0.98
N ARG A 87 -7.38 -2.98 1.09
CA ARG A 87 -8.19 -1.76 1.01
C ARG A 87 -8.33 -1.23 2.43
N TRP A 88 -7.45 -0.32 2.82
CA TRP A 88 -7.26 0.04 4.21
C TRP A 88 -8.18 1.17 4.66
N GLU A 89 -8.68 1.06 5.89
CA GLU A 89 -9.05 2.20 6.74
C GLU A 89 -8.03 2.38 7.87
N VAL A 90 -7.59 3.62 8.07
CA VAL A 90 -6.50 3.94 9.00
C VAL A 90 -7.04 4.42 10.32
N HIS A 91 -6.69 3.73 11.40
CA HIS A 91 -7.02 4.12 12.77
C HIS A 91 -5.77 4.64 13.50
N MET A 92 -5.89 5.76 14.20
CA MET A 92 -4.82 6.26 15.06
C MET A 92 -4.95 5.63 16.44
N VAL A 93 -3.87 5.02 16.94
CA VAL A 93 -3.83 4.39 18.26
C VAL A 93 -2.99 5.23 19.21
N ARG A 94 -3.62 5.75 20.27
CA ARG A 94 -2.95 6.53 21.32
C ARG A 94 -2.75 5.68 22.56
N PHE A 95 -1.55 5.72 23.12
CA PHE A 95 -1.26 5.11 24.42
C PHE A 95 -1.66 6.08 25.53
N VAL A 96 -2.70 5.73 26.30
CA VAL A 96 -3.26 6.60 27.36
C VAL A 96 -3.08 6.06 28.76
N GLY A 97 -2.99 4.74 28.91
CA GLY A 97 -2.78 4.06 30.19
C GLY A 97 -1.48 3.28 30.28
N MET A 98 -0.63 3.35 29.25
CA MET A 98 0.66 2.65 29.19
C MET A 98 1.70 3.44 28.39
N ALA A 99 2.97 3.03 28.47
CA ALA A 99 4.01 3.59 27.63
C ALA A 99 3.86 3.12 26.17
N PRO A 100 4.27 3.92 25.17
CA PRO A 100 4.33 3.48 23.78
C PRO A 100 5.09 2.17 23.63
N THR A 101 4.43 1.17 23.03
CA THR A 101 4.92 -0.21 22.92
C THR A 101 4.61 -0.73 21.52
N GLN A 102 5.53 -1.49 20.93
CA GLN A 102 5.28 -2.16 19.66
C GLN A 102 4.34 -3.35 19.88
N PHE A 103 3.20 -3.34 19.19
CA PHE A 103 2.34 -4.50 19.01
C PHE A 103 2.56 -5.10 17.63
N THR A 104 2.30 -6.39 17.45
CA THR A 104 2.60 -7.10 16.20
C THR A 104 1.40 -7.83 15.60
N ASN A 105 0.26 -7.79 16.30
CA ASN A 105 -1.04 -8.30 15.90
C ASN A 105 -2.12 -7.33 16.45
N ASP A 106 -3.29 -7.32 15.86
CA ASP A 106 -4.37 -6.40 16.24
C ASP A 106 -5.19 -6.91 17.43
N GLU A 107 -5.20 -8.22 17.69
CA GLU A 107 -5.88 -8.77 18.87
C GLU A 107 -5.33 -8.17 20.17
N ASP A 108 -4.01 -7.97 20.26
CA ASP A 108 -3.38 -7.29 21.38
C ASP A 108 -3.81 -5.81 21.47
N LEU A 109 -4.04 -5.14 20.34
CA LEU A 109 -4.52 -3.75 20.34
C LEU A 109 -5.92 -3.67 20.93
N TRP A 110 -6.84 -4.52 20.48
CA TRP A 110 -8.19 -4.56 21.01
C TRP A 110 -8.22 -5.01 22.47
N TYR A 111 -7.37 -5.97 22.86
CA TYR A 111 -7.22 -6.36 24.26
C TYR A 111 -6.78 -5.18 25.13
N HIS A 112 -5.74 -4.44 24.72
CA HIS A 112 -5.25 -3.29 25.47
C HIS A 112 -6.19 -2.09 25.45
N GLU A 113 -6.95 -1.88 24.38
CA GLU A 113 -8.04 -0.90 24.33
C GLU A 113 -9.14 -1.23 25.35
N SER A 114 -9.54 -2.51 25.43
CA SER A 114 -10.55 -2.98 26.40
C SER A 114 -10.13 -2.80 27.88
N LEU A 115 -8.82 -2.77 28.15
CA LEU A 115 -8.26 -2.49 29.47
C LEU A 115 -8.10 -0.99 29.76
N GLY A 116 -8.41 -0.11 28.81
CA GLY A 116 -8.20 1.33 28.91
C GLY A 116 -6.72 1.75 28.77
N HIS A 117 -5.86 0.90 28.23
CA HIS A 117 -4.47 1.25 27.97
C HIS A 117 -4.30 2.05 26.67
N LEU A 118 -5.18 1.81 25.69
CA LEU A 118 -5.17 2.45 24.38
C LEU A 118 -6.49 3.17 24.11
N GLU A 119 -6.43 4.22 23.30
CA GLU A 119 -7.58 4.79 22.60
C GLU A 119 -7.39 4.58 21.10
N ILE A 120 -8.33 3.87 20.46
CA ILE A 120 -8.36 3.64 19.02
C ILE A 120 -9.39 4.62 18.42
N GLY A 121 -8.92 5.57 17.62
CA GLY A 121 -9.77 6.59 17.03
C GLY A 121 -10.59 6.10 15.83
N GLU A 122 -11.55 6.93 15.41
CA GLU A 122 -12.25 6.77 14.13
C GLU A 122 -11.29 6.77 12.92
N PRO A 123 -11.69 6.20 11.78
CA PRO A 123 -10.87 6.21 10.57
C PRO A 123 -10.47 7.63 10.11
N VAL A 124 -9.17 7.84 9.87
CA VAL A 124 -8.64 9.15 9.43
C VAL A 124 -8.25 9.21 7.96
N ARG A 125 -8.09 8.05 7.32
CA ARG A 125 -7.61 7.92 5.93
C ARG A 125 -8.06 6.58 5.34
N TYR A 126 -8.21 6.53 4.02
CA TYR A 126 -8.51 5.31 3.27
C TYR A 126 -7.61 5.22 2.04
N PHE A 127 -6.97 4.08 1.81
CA PHE A 127 -6.08 3.85 0.65
C PHE A 127 -5.98 2.37 0.30
N GLU A 128 -5.52 2.04 -0.91
CA GLU A 128 -5.38 0.65 -1.36
C GLU A 128 -3.92 0.31 -1.68
N CYS A 129 -3.35 -0.65 -0.97
CA CYS A 129 -2.05 -1.22 -1.27
C CYS A 129 -1.88 -2.64 -0.71
N PRO A 130 -1.15 -3.53 -1.40
CA PRO A 130 -0.97 -4.90 -0.93
C PRO A 130 0.09 -4.99 0.18
N LEU A 131 -0.08 -5.95 1.10
CA LEU A 131 1.03 -6.46 1.90
C LEU A 131 1.82 -7.50 1.10
N LEU A 132 3.14 -7.37 1.10
CA LEU A 132 4.08 -8.25 0.42
C LEU A 132 5.00 -8.94 1.42
N ARG A 133 5.22 -10.23 1.24
CA ARG A 133 6.15 -11.00 2.08
C ARG A 133 7.57 -10.45 1.90
N VAL A 134 8.26 -10.21 3.02
CA VAL A 134 9.68 -9.79 3.05
C VAL A 134 10.64 -10.97 3.17
#